data_AF-A0A7I7KT01-F1
#
_entry.id   AF-A0A7I7KT01-F1
#
_cell.length_a   1.000
_cell.length_b   1.000
_cell.length_c   1.000
_cell.angle_alpha   90.00
_cell.angle_beta   90.00
_cell.angle_gamma   90.00
#
_symmetry.space_group_name_H-M   'P 1'
#
loop_
_entity.id
_entity.type
_entity.pdbx_description
1 polymer ?
#
loop_
_entity_poly.entity_id
_entity_poly.type
_entity_poly.pdbx_seq_one_letter_code
_entity_poly.pdbx_strand_id
1 'polypeptide(L)'
;MESVEQAREVLSAAEEVVGSGTISPGFGDDDLDAAAAALSATRRALSERLTAGASDTDPARAVQIAALLVRSERAQAEVLDALLDRRAAKVLMVRDAVGRLRQAGSTAELIERAAAEAQYMGFDRILFSRIDHGFWLASSAYAGTDEGFAHTLIEVGLAHPRKLNGALL
;
A
#
# COMPACT_ATOMS: atom_id res chain seq x y z
N MET A 1 9.72 1.74 6.27
CA MET A 1 10.58 0.64 6.78
C MET A 1 10.85 0.80 8.26
N GLU A 2 11.41 1.91 8.74
CA GLU A 2 11.74 2.10 10.18
C GLU A 2 10.53 1.89 11.11
N SER A 3 9.36 2.47 10.81
CA SER A 3 8.14 2.29 11.62
C SER A 3 7.63 0.84 11.67
N VAL A 4 7.84 0.07 10.60
CA VAL A 4 7.45 -1.35 10.49
C VAL A 4 8.42 -2.21 11.29
N GLU A 5 9.71 -1.90 11.26
CA GLU A 5 10.75 -2.55 12.06
C GLU A 5 10.52 -2.31 13.56
N GLN A 6 10.28 -1.06 13.96
CA GLN A 6 9.91 -0.70 15.34
C GLN A 6 8.64 -1.42 15.81
N ALA A 7 7.63 -1.55 14.94
CA ALA A 7 6.45 -2.33 15.25
C ALA A 7 6.81 -3.81 15.53
N ARG A 8 7.66 -4.44 14.69
CA ARG A 8 8.09 -5.83 14.90
C ARG A 8 8.86 -6.00 16.20
N GLU A 9 9.77 -5.09 16.53
CA GLU A 9 10.51 -5.14 17.78
C GLU A 9 9.59 -5.12 19.00
N VAL A 10 8.56 -4.26 18.97
CA VAL A 10 7.56 -4.18 20.04
C VAL A 10 6.74 -5.47 20.11
N LEU A 11 6.32 -6.02 18.97
CA LEU A 11 5.58 -7.28 18.92
C LEU A 11 6.40 -8.43 19.51
N SER A 12 7.65 -8.60 19.09
CA SER A 12 8.54 -9.65 19.60
C SER A 12 8.75 -9.52 21.11
N ALA A 13 9.00 -8.31 21.62
CA ALA A 13 9.14 -8.09 23.06
C ALA A 13 7.83 -8.34 23.82
N ALA A 14 6.67 -8.06 23.20
CA ALA A 14 5.37 -8.35 23.79
C ALA A 14 5.05 -9.85 23.78
N GLU A 15 5.47 -10.61 22.77
CA GLU A 15 5.28 -12.07 22.73
C GLU A 15 6.03 -12.79 23.84
N GLU A 16 7.25 -12.37 24.17
CA GLU A 16 8.02 -12.92 25.29
C GLU A 16 7.29 -12.74 26.63
N VAL A 17 6.57 -11.64 26.77
CA VAL A 17 5.79 -11.36 27.96
C VAL A 17 4.48 -12.14 27.89
N VAL A 18 3.72 -12.02 26.80
CA VAL A 18 2.33 -12.49 26.62
C VAL A 18 2.20 -14.02 26.46
N GLY A 19 3.20 -14.66 25.88
CA GLY A 19 3.17 -16.05 25.45
C GLY A 19 2.90 -16.15 23.95
N SER A 20 3.69 -17.02 23.29
CA SER A 20 3.63 -17.28 21.85
C SER A 20 2.22 -17.68 21.40
N GLY A 21 1.74 -17.08 20.31
CA GLY A 21 0.43 -17.40 19.70
C GLY A 21 -0.74 -16.51 20.16
N THR A 22 -0.50 -15.53 21.02
CA THR A 22 -1.52 -14.56 21.47
C THR A 22 -1.56 -13.29 20.61
N ILE A 23 -0.48 -13.01 19.88
CA ILE A 23 -0.30 -11.82 19.04
C ILE A 23 -0.53 -12.19 17.56
N SER A 24 -1.08 -11.25 16.78
CA SER A 24 -1.43 -11.45 15.36
C SER A 24 -0.24 -11.90 14.51
N PRO A 25 -0.47 -12.64 13.41
CA PRO A 25 0.59 -13.10 12.53
C PRO A 25 1.42 -11.93 11.97
N GLY A 26 2.70 -12.19 11.69
CA GLY A 26 3.62 -11.19 11.16
C GLY A 26 3.12 -10.51 9.89
N PHE A 27 3.53 -9.27 9.69
CA PHE A 27 3.19 -8.43 8.54
C PHE A 27 4.38 -8.21 7.61
N GLY A 28 4.10 -7.96 6.33
CA GLY A 28 5.12 -7.65 5.31
C GLY A 28 5.78 -6.28 5.51
N ASP A 29 6.90 -6.03 4.83
CA ASP A 29 7.72 -4.82 5.01
C ASP A 29 7.00 -3.51 4.64
N ASP A 30 6.02 -3.57 3.75
CA ASP A 30 5.25 -2.41 3.26
C ASP A 30 3.80 -2.37 3.75
N ASP A 31 3.43 -3.27 4.66
CA ASP A 31 2.08 -3.44 5.17
C ASP A 31 1.87 -2.69 6.49
N LEU A 32 1.83 -1.36 6.38
CA LEU A 32 1.58 -0.45 7.49
C LEU A 32 0.20 -0.64 8.13
N ASP A 33 -0.81 -1.04 7.36
CA ASP A 33 -2.16 -1.31 7.86
C ASP A 33 -2.18 -2.55 8.76
N ALA A 34 -1.52 -3.64 8.33
CA ALA A 34 -1.36 -4.83 9.16
C ALA A 34 -0.48 -4.55 10.40
N ALA A 35 0.59 -3.76 10.27
CA ALA A 35 1.41 -3.35 11.41
C ALA A 35 0.58 -2.56 12.45
N ALA A 36 -0.25 -1.62 12.01
CA ALA A 36 -1.15 -0.86 12.88
C ALA A 36 -2.17 -1.77 13.59
N ALA A 37 -2.75 -2.73 12.86
CA ALA A 37 -3.70 -3.69 13.43
C ALA A 37 -3.02 -4.58 14.49
N ALA A 38 -1.80 -5.05 14.21
CA ALA A 38 -1.07 -5.93 15.11
C ALA A 38 -0.59 -5.22 16.39
N LEU A 39 -0.18 -3.95 16.31
CA LEU A 39 0.11 -3.12 17.48
C LEU A 39 -1.14 -2.88 18.35
N SER A 40 -2.29 -2.63 17.73
CA SER A 40 -3.56 -2.47 18.43
C SER A 40 -3.97 -3.76 19.17
N ALA A 41 -3.83 -4.93 18.53
CA ALA A 41 -4.05 -6.23 19.15
C ALA A 41 -3.08 -6.49 20.32
N THR A 42 -1.80 -6.12 20.14
CA THR A 42 -0.76 -6.26 21.17
C THR A 42 -1.10 -5.44 22.43
N ARG A 43 -1.51 -4.17 22.27
CA ARG A 43 -1.93 -3.34 23.40
C ARG A 43 -3.12 -3.91 24.14
N ARG A 44 -4.09 -4.46 23.42
CA ARG A 44 -5.25 -5.11 24.03
C ARG A 44 -4.81 -6.29 24.90
N ALA A 45 -3.97 -7.17 24.37
CA ALA A 45 -3.46 -8.32 25.12
C ALA A 45 -2.62 -7.91 26.35
N LEU A 46 -1.76 -6.90 26.22
CA LEU A 46 -0.97 -6.37 27.33
C LEU A 46 -1.84 -5.74 28.42
N SER A 47 -2.87 -4.97 28.03
CA SER A 47 -3.81 -4.33 28.96
C SER A 47 -4.68 -5.35 29.70
N GLU A 48 -5.18 -6.36 29.00
CA GLU A 48 -5.94 -7.47 29.59
C GLU A 48 -5.10 -8.19 30.65
N ARG A 49 -3.80 -8.40 30.39
CA ARG A 49 -2.90 -9.07 31.35
C ARG A 49 -2.44 -8.21 32.50
N LEU A 50 -2.25 -6.91 32.29
CA LEU A 50 -2.00 -5.97 33.39
C LEU A 50 -3.19 -5.95 34.36
N THR A 51 -4.41 -5.98 33.82
CA THR A 51 -5.65 -5.97 34.62
C THR A 51 -5.88 -7.30 35.33
N ALA A 52 -5.70 -8.43 34.63
CA ALA A 52 -5.84 -9.77 35.22
C ALA A 52 -4.78 -10.07 36.29
N GLY A 53 -3.61 -9.43 36.18
CA GLY A 53 -2.49 -9.60 37.10
C GLY A 53 -2.53 -8.73 38.36
N ALA A 54 -3.45 -7.79 38.48
CA ALA A 54 -3.44 -6.75 39.53
C ALA A 54 -3.51 -7.28 40.98
N SER A 55 -3.86 -8.55 41.18
CA SER A 55 -3.97 -9.17 42.52
C SER A 55 -2.81 -10.09 42.91
N ASP A 56 -1.93 -10.49 41.98
CA ASP A 56 -0.90 -11.54 42.22
C ASP A 56 0.38 -11.39 41.36
N THR A 57 0.56 -10.24 40.68
CA THR A 57 1.70 -10.02 39.77
C THR A 57 2.90 -9.40 40.48
N ASP A 58 4.07 -9.99 40.26
CA ASP A 58 5.38 -9.40 40.57
C ASP A 58 5.46 -7.94 40.08
N PRO A 59 5.71 -6.96 40.96
CA PRO A 59 5.84 -5.54 40.60
C PRO A 59 6.77 -5.29 39.41
N ALA A 60 7.86 -6.08 39.27
CA ALA A 60 8.79 -5.95 38.15
C ALA A 60 8.12 -6.28 36.80
N ARG A 61 7.24 -7.28 36.79
CA ARG A 61 6.49 -7.69 35.59
C ARG A 61 5.40 -6.68 35.23
N ALA A 62 4.76 -6.08 36.22
CA ALA A 62 3.80 -5.00 35.99
C ALA A 62 4.47 -3.77 35.34
N VAL A 63 5.67 -3.39 35.81
CA VAL A 63 6.48 -2.32 35.19
C VAL A 63 6.89 -2.68 33.76
N GLN A 64 7.29 -3.92 33.51
CA GLN A 64 7.64 -4.38 32.16
C GLN A 64 6.45 -4.29 31.20
N ILE A 65 5.25 -4.73 31.62
CA ILE A 65 4.03 -4.63 30.80
C ILE A 65 3.67 -3.17 30.53
N ALA A 66 3.75 -2.30 31.55
CA ALA A 66 3.49 -0.87 31.39
C ALA A 66 4.48 -0.21 30.42
N ALA A 67 5.77 -0.56 30.49
CA ALA A 67 6.78 -0.07 29.54
C ALA A 67 6.50 -0.52 28.10
N LEU A 68 6.07 -1.78 27.90
CA LEU A 68 5.68 -2.29 26.58
C LEU A 68 4.43 -1.61 26.03
N LEU A 69 3.44 -1.28 26.87
CA LEU A 69 2.28 -0.49 26.48
C LEU A 69 2.69 0.88 25.95
N VAL A 70 3.56 1.60 26.67
CA VAL A 70 4.08 2.91 26.23
C VAL A 70 4.85 2.79 24.91
N ARG A 71 5.71 1.77 24.77
CA ARG A 71 6.44 1.52 23.50
C ARG A 71 5.48 1.21 22.35
N SER A 72 4.42 0.45 22.59
CA SER A 72 3.43 0.11 21.58
C SER A 72 2.59 1.29 21.13
N GLU A 73 2.22 2.20 22.04
CA GLU A 73 1.55 3.46 21.68
C GLU A 73 2.43 4.35 20.81
N ARG A 74 3.73 4.43 21.15
CA ARG A 74 4.68 5.19 20.33
C ARG A 74 4.81 4.61 18.92
N ALA A 75 5.05 3.30 18.81
CA ALA A 75 5.15 2.64 17.51
C ALA A 75 3.85 2.77 16.70
N GLN A 76 2.69 2.77 17.37
CA GLN A 76 1.40 3.00 16.72
C GLN A 76 1.31 4.41 16.12
N ALA A 77 1.71 5.43 16.87
CA ALA A 77 1.73 6.80 16.38
C ALA A 77 2.66 6.93 15.15
N GLU A 78 3.86 6.37 15.22
CA GLU A 78 4.84 6.38 14.13
C GLU A 78 4.30 5.66 12.86
N VAL A 79 3.58 4.55 13.02
CA VAL A 79 2.93 3.85 11.89
C VAL A 79 1.77 4.67 11.31
N LEU A 80 0.96 5.31 12.15
CA LEU A 80 -0.15 6.15 11.69
C LEU A 80 0.32 7.41 10.96
N ASP A 81 1.38 8.05 11.44
CA ASP A 81 2.01 9.18 10.76
C ASP A 81 2.55 8.74 9.40
N ALA A 82 3.23 7.60 9.32
CA ALA A 82 3.70 7.05 8.05
C ALA A 82 2.54 6.72 7.07
N LEU A 83 1.39 6.25 7.56
CA LEU A 83 0.20 6.04 6.74
C LEU A 83 -0.38 7.35 6.20
N LEU A 84 -0.44 8.38 7.04
CA LEU A 84 -0.92 9.71 6.65
C LEU A 84 0.00 10.34 5.60
N ASP A 85 1.31 10.28 5.81
CA ASP A 85 2.32 10.78 4.87
C ASP A 85 2.23 10.05 3.52
N ARG A 86 2.14 8.71 3.56
CA ARG A 86 1.95 7.90 2.34
C ARG A 86 0.68 8.28 1.59
N ARG A 87 -0.42 8.52 2.31
CA ARG A 87 -1.70 8.91 1.69
C ARG A 87 -1.64 10.32 1.11
N ALA A 88 -1.03 11.27 1.82
CA ALA A 88 -0.83 12.63 1.34
C ALA A 88 0.04 12.65 0.08
N ALA A 89 1.14 11.90 0.08
CA ALA A 89 2.00 11.73 -1.10
C ALA A 89 1.23 11.18 -2.30
N LYS A 90 0.43 10.11 -2.11
CA LYS A 90 -0.42 9.55 -3.19
C LYS A 90 -1.40 10.59 -3.77
N VAL A 91 -2.05 11.39 -2.91
CA VAL A 91 -2.98 12.43 -3.37
C VAL A 91 -2.26 13.49 -4.21
N LEU A 92 -1.07 13.93 -3.77
CA LEU A 92 -0.25 14.88 -4.52
C LEU A 92 0.18 14.28 -5.87
N MET A 93 0.63 13.02 -5.87
CA MET A 93 1.03 12.32 -7.10
C MET A 93 -0.12 12.26 -8.11
N VAL A 94 -1.32 11.88 -7.69
CA VAL A 94 -2.51 11.86 -8.56
C VAL A 94 -2.84 13.25 -9.08
N ARG A 95 -2.85 14.26 -8.20
CA ARG A 95 -3.15 15.65 -8.60
C ARG A 95 -2.16 16.14 -9.65
N ASP A 96 -0.88 15.91 -9.44
CA ASP A 96 0.18 16.40 -10.33
C ASP A 96 0.13 15.66 -11.69
N ALA A 97 -0.11 14.35 -11.68
CA ALA A 97 -0.28 13.57 -12.91
C ALA A 97 -1.49 14.01 -13.74
N VAL A 98 -2.64 14.21 -13.08
CA VAL A 98 -3.83 14.76 -13.73
C VAL A 98 -3.56 16.18 -14.24
N GLY A 99 -2.80 16.98 -13.49
CA GLY A 99 -2.35 18.30 -13.92
C GLY A 99 -1.54 18.25 -15.22
N ARG A 100 -0.56 17.35 -15.32
CA ARG A 100 0.28 17.16 -16.52
C ARG A 100 -0.51 16.63 -17.72
N LEU A 101 -1.50 15.76 -17.50
CA LEU A 101 -2.41 15.32 -18.55
C LEU A 101 -3.28 16.47 -19.06
N ARG A 102 -3.79 17.33 -18.17
CA ARG A 102 -4.58 18.52 -18.54
C ARG A 102 -3.78 19.57 -19.32
N GLN A 103 -2.46 19.57 -19.17
CA GLN A 103 -1.57 20.47 -19.89
C GLN A 103 -1.21 19.98 -21.30
N ALA A 104 -1.63 18.77 -21.70
CA ALA A 104 -1.43 18.29 -23.07
C ALA A 104 -2.17 19.20 -24.07
N GLY A 105 -1.45 19.73 -25.05
CA GLY A 105 -1.98 20.63 -26.08
C GLY A 105 -2.70 19.91 -27.21
N SER A 106 -2.63 18.57 -27.26
CA SER A 106 -3.29 17.76 -28.27
C SER A 106 -3.67 16.38 -27.77
N THR A 107 -4.58 15.71 -28.48
CA THR A 107 -4.95 14.31 -28.21
C THR A 107 -3.77 13.36 -28.38
N ALA A 108 -2.87 13.61 -29.34
CA ALA A 108 -1.68 12.79 -29.56
C ALA A 108 -0.73 12.86 -28.35
N GLU A 109 -0.48 14.07 -27.86
CA GLU A 109 0.34 14.28 -26.66
C GLU A 109 -0.30 13.66 -25.40
N LEU A 110 -1.64 13.73 -25.28
CA LEU A 110 -2.36 13.07 -24.20
C LEU A 110 -2.16 11.53 -24.23
N ILE A 111 -2.25 10.92 -25.42
CA ILE A 111 -2.05 9.48 -25.64
C ILE A 111 -0.64 9.05 -25.23
N GLU A 112 0.38 9.82 -25.64
CA GLU A 112 1.78 9.54 -25.32
C GLU A 112 2.04 9.60 -23.82
N ARG A 113 1.46 10.60 -23.14
CA ARG A 113 1.66 10.80 -21.69
C ARG A 113 0.86 9.84 -20.83
N ALA A 114 -0.30 9.34 -21.29
CA ALA A 114 -1.25 8.62 -20.46
C ALA A 114 -0.64 7.43 -19.68
N ALA A 115 0.17 6.58 -20.33
CA ALA A 115 0.79 5.45 -19.67
C ALA A 115 1.87 5.88 -18.66
N ALA A 116 2.69 6.88 -19.00
CA ALA A 116 3.71 7.41 -18.08
C ALA A 116 3.09 8.08 -16.85
N GLU A 117 1.99 8.81 -17.03
CA GLU A 117 1.31 9.49 -15.92
C GLU A 117 0.56 8.50 -15.01
N ALA A 118 -0.04 7.46 -15.58
CA ALA A 118 -0.59 6.36 -14.78
C ALA A 118 0.52 5.58 -14.06
N GLN A 119 1.70 5.40 -14.66
CA GLN A 119 2.85 4.79 -13.99
C GLN A 119 3.30 5.65 -12.80
N TYR A 120 3.37 6.96 -12.98
CA TYR A 120 3.66 7.89 -11.90
C TYR A 120 2.63 7.84 -10.77
N MET A 121 1.37 7.48 -11.05
CA MET A 121 0.35 7.26 -10.00
C MET A 121 0.51 5.92 -9.25
N GLY A 122 1.47 5.07 -9.63
CA GLY A 122 1.77 3.79 -8.99
C GLY A 122 1.13 2.57 -9.65
N PHE A 123 0.72 2.67 -10.91
CA PHE A 123 0.26 1.52 -11.68
C PHE A 123 1.44 0.84 -12.40
N ASP A 124 1.58 -0.47 -12.24
CA ASP A 124 2.72 -1.21 -12.79
C ASP A 124 2.45 -1.83 -14.17
N ARG A 125 1.18 -2.00 -14.52
CA ARG A 125 0.74 -2.56 -15.80
C ARG A 125 -0.39 -1.72 -16.36
N ILE A 126 -0.12 -1.09 -17.50
CA ILE A 126 -0.98 -0.06 -18.07
C ILE A 126 -1.09 -0.31 -19.56
N LEU A 127 -2.32 -0.25 -20.05
CA LEU A 127 -2.61 -0.18 -21.47
C LEU A 127 -3.57 0.99 -21.67
N PHE A 128 -3.09 2.02 -22.35
CA PHE A 128 -3.93 3.09 -22.85
C PHE A 128 -4.43 2.74 -24.24
N SER A 129 -5.71 2.95 -24.46
CA SER A 129 -6.36 2.63 -25.73
C SER A 129 -7.39 3.68 -26.08
N ARG A 130 -7.65 3.83 -27.37
CA ARG A 130 -8.70 4.70 -27.88
C ARG A 130 -9.73 3.90 -28.66
N ILE A 131 -10.93 4.47 -28.76
CA ILE A 131 -11.97 3.97 -29.64
C ILE A 131 -11.99 4.88 -30.86
N ASP A 132 -11.84 4.29 -32.04
CA ASP A 132 -11.86 5.01 -33.31
C ASP A 132 -12.73 4.25 -34.31
N HIS A 133 -13.75 4.92 -34.87
CA HIS A 133 -14.71 4.32 -35.82
C HIS A 133 -15.31 2.96 -35.36
N GLY A 134 -15.52 2.79 -34.04
CA GLY A 134 -16.04 1.55 -33.46
C GLY A 134 -15.01 0.44 -33.27
N PHE A 135 -13.72 0.72 -33.44
CA PHE A 135 -12.62 -0.19 -33.13
C PHE A 135 -11.89 0.24 -31.87
N TRP A 136 -11.54 -0.74 -31.03
CA TRP A 136 -10.63 -0.55 -29.91
C TRP A 136 -9.18 -0.70 -30.41
N LEU A 137 -8.38 0.34 -30.17
CA LEU A 137 -7.00 0.45 -30.64
C LEU A 137 -6.06 0.69 -29.46
N ALA A 138 -5.09 -0.21 -29.27
CA ALA A 138 -3.98 0.02 -28.35
C ALA A 138 -3.18 1.24 -28.80
N SER A 139 -2.79 2.10 -27.85
CA SER A 139 -2.18 3.40 -28.18
C SER A 139 -0.88 3.65 -27.40
N SER A 140 -0.82 3.30 -26.12
CA SER A 140 0.43 3.28 -25.35
C SER A 140 0.33 2.25 -24.24
N ALA A 141 1.47 1.74 -23.76
CA ALA A 141 1.52 0.70 -22.74
C ALA A 141 2.74 0.89 -21.84
N TYR A 142 2.63 0.39 -20.61
CA TYR A 142 3.72 0.29 -19.66
C TYR A 142 3.58 -1.03 -18.90
N ALA A 143 4.68 -1.74 -18.70
CA ALA A 143 4.68 -3.04 -18.03
C ALA A 143 5.88 -3.20 -17.09
N GLY A 144 6.16 -2.18 -16.27
CA GLY A 144 7.27 -2.20 -15.33
C GLY A 144 8.61 -2.31 -16.06
N THR A 145 9.41 -3.29 -15.67
CA THR A 145 10.73 -3.58 -16.26
C THR A 145 10.64 -4.36 -17.58
N ASP A 146 9.44 -4.74 -18.03
CA ASP A 146 9.24 -5.54 -19.24
C ASP A 146 8.79 -4.66 -20.42
N GLU A 147 9.74 -3.89 -20.95
CA GLU A 147 9.50 -3.02 -22.12
C GLU A 147 9.09 -3.84 -23.36
N GLY A 148 9.61 -5.06 -23.52
CA GLY A 148 9.27 -5.96 -24.63
C GLY A 148 7.80 -6.38 -24.59
N PHE A 149 7.28 -6.69 -23.42
CA PHE A 149 5.85 -6.97 -23.24
C PHE A 149 4.97 -5.76 -23.52
N ALA A 150 5.37 -4.57 -23.06
CA ALA A 150 4.65 -3.33 -23.36
C ALA A 150 4.59 -3.05 -24.88
N HIS A 151 5.70 -3.25 -25.60
CA HIS A 151 5.74 -3.12 -27.06
C HIS A 151 4.81 -4.13 -27.74
N THR A 152 4.89 -5.40 -27.31
CA THR A 152 4.05 -6.49 -27.85
C THR A 152 2.56 -6.20 -27.67
N LEU A 153 2.14 -5.64 -26.53
CA LEU A 153 0.75 -5.26 -26.29
C LEU A 153 0.24 -4.22 -27.31
N ILE A 154 1.08 -3.23 -27.64
CA ILE A 154 0.73 -2.21 -28.64
C ILE A 154 0.68 -2.84 -30.03
N GLU A 155 1.71 -3.58 -30.41
CA GLU A 155 1.82 -4.23 -31.73
C GLU A 155 0.63 -5.14 -32.00
N VAL A 156 0.31 -6.06 -31.08
CA VAL A 156 -0.81 -6.99 -31.20
C VAL A 156 -2.15 -6.22 -31.23
N GLY A 157 -2.31 -5.22 -30.38
CA GLY A 157 -3.54 -4.41 -30.32
C GLY A 157 -3.78 -3.56 -31.57
N LEU A 158 -2.72 -3.19 -32.30
CA LEU A 158 -2.81 -2.48 -33.58
C LEU A 158 -2.98 -3.44 -34.77
N ALA A 159 -2.31 -4.59 -34.76
CA ALA A 159 -2.41 -5.60 -35.82
C ALA A 159 -3.77 -6.29 -35.85
N HIS A 160 -4.42 -6.42 -34.69
CA HIS A 160 -5.70 -7.13 -34.53
C HIS A 160 -6.75 -6.26 -33.81
N PRO A 161 -7.19 -5.14 -34.43
CA PRO A 161 -8.11 -4.21 -33.79
C PRO A 161 -9.49 -4.86 -33.60
N ARG A 162 -10.04 -4.76 -32.39
CA ARG A 162 -11.34 -5.35 -32.06
C ARG A 162 -12.48 -4.40 -32.37
N LYS A 163 -13.43 -4.82 -33.21
CA LYS A 163 -14.68 -4.08 -33.43
C LYS A 163 -15.60 -4.20 -32.20
N LEU A 164 -16.06 -3.07 -31.69
CA LEU A 164 -17.02 -2.99 -30.59
C LEU A 164 -18.44 -3.09 -31.17
N ASN A 165 -19.14 -4.16 -30.83
CA ASN A 165 -20.47 -4.51 -31.37
C ASN A 165 -21.57 -4.52 -30.30
N GLY A 166 -21.35 -3.87 -29.15
CA GLY A 166 -22.33 -3.73 -28.07
C GLY A 166 -22.46 -4.96 -27.15
N ALA A 167 -21.84 -6.08 -27.49
CA ALA A 167 -21.69 -7.20 -26.56
C ALA A 167 -20.42 -6.98 -25.72
N LEU A 168 -20.59 -6.48 -24.49
CA LEU A 168 -19.58 -6.68 -23.45
C LEU A 168 -19.56 -8.19 -23.15
N LEU A 169 -18.37 -8.79 -23.19
CA LEU A 169 -18.14 -10.19 -22.82
C LEU A 169 -18.67 -10.49 -21.42
#